data_AF-A0A7V5U2J5-F1
#
_entry.id   AF-A0A7V5U2J5-F1
#
_cell.length_a   1.000
_cell.length_b   1.000
_cell.length_c   1.000
_cell.angle_alpha   90.00
_cell.angle_beta   90.00
_cell.angle_gamma   90.00
#
_symmetry.space_group_name_H-M   'P 1'
#
loop_
_entity.id
_entity.type
_entity.pdbx_description
1 polymer ?
#
loop_
_entity_poly.entity_id
_entity_poly.type
_entity_poly.pdbx_seq_one_letter_code
_entity_poly.pdbx_strand_id
1 'polypeptide(L)' 'MFINHLKIFTGNANPELAQKISAYLSIPLGQAVVKTFSDGEIYVEIKENVRGADVFVI' A
#
# COMPACT_ATOMS: atom_id res chain seq x y z
N MET A 1 11.36 8.53 21.11
CA MET A 1 11.80 8.73 19.72
C MET A 1 11.04 7.72 18.89
N PHE A 2 9.83 8.07 18.44
CA PHE A 2 8.96 7.13 17.74
C PHE A 2 9.58 6.85 16.37
N ILE A 3 9.95 5.59 16.12
CA ILE A 3 10.19 5.15 14.75
C ILE A 3 8.80 5.12 14.12
N ASN A 4 8.45 6.19 13.39
CA ASN A 4 7.30 6.15 12.49
C ASN A 4 7.59 5.07 11.46
N HIS A 5 6.91 3.93 11.58
CA HIS A 5 7.06 2.83 10.63
C HIS A 5 6.49 3.27 9.29
N LEU A 6 7.36 3.65 8.36
CA LEU A 6 7.02 3.99 6.98
C LEU A 6 6.32 2.79 6.32
N LYS A 7 5.13 3.02 5.76
CA LYS A 7 4.36 2.01 5.00
C LYS A 7 4.04 2.50 3.61
N ILE A 8 4.16 1.59 2.65
CA ILE A 8 3.94 1.87 1.24
C ILE A 8 2.82 0.96 0.74
N PHE A 9 1.73 1.51 0.25
CA PHE A 9 0.65 0.77 -0.40
C PHE A 9 0.57 1.17 -1.87
N THR A 10 -0.07 0.34 -2.68
CA THR A 10 -0.33 0.66 -4.08
C THR A 10 -1.70 0.15 -4.52
N GLY A 11 -2.32 0.88 -5.46
CA GLY A 11 -3.53 0.44 -6.14
C GLY A 11 -3.23 -0.45 -7.35
N ASN A 12 -4.12 -0.43 -8.35
CA ASN A 12 -3.95 -1.20 -9.57
C ASN A 12 -3.40 -0.39 -10.75
N ALA A 13 -3.14 0.92 -10.58
CA ALA A 13 -2.72 1.80 -11.67
C ALA A 13 -1.33 1.47 -12.20
N ASN A 14 -0.35 1.24 -11.30
CA ASN A 14 1.02 0.87 -11.69
C ASN A 14 1.75 0.07 -10.58
N PRO A 15 1.37 -1.20 -10.35
CA PRO A 15 1.99 -2.02 -9.30
C PRO A 15 3.49 -2.29 -9.54
N GLU A 16 3.95 -2.28 -10.80
CA GLU A 16 5.37 -2.47 -11.13
C GLU A 16 6.24 -1.31 -10.61
N LEU A 17 5.78 -0.07 -10.80
CA LEU A 17 6.48 1.10 -10.26
C LEU A 17 6.54 1.07 -8.73
N ALA A 18 5.42 0.76 -8.08
CA ALA A 18 5.37 0.65 -6.63
C ALA A 18 6.31 -0.42 -6.08
N GLN A 19 6.42 -1.57 -6.75
CA GLN A 19 7.38 -2.62 -6.41
C GLN A 19 8.83 -2.13 -6.54
N LYS A 20 9.17 -1.37 -7.59
CA LYS A 20 10.52 -0.79 -7.76
C LYS A 20 10.85 0.21 -6.65
N ILE A 21 9.91 1.08 -6.26
CA ILE A 21 10.09 2.03 -5.16
C ILE A 21 10.27 1.29 -3.82
N SER A 22 9.42 0.30 -3.56
CA SER A 22 9.49 -0.58 -2.38
C SER A 22 10.84 -1.29 -2.27
N ALA A 23 11.33 -1.86 -3.38
CA ALA A 23 12.62 -2.52 -3.46
C ALA A 23 13.79 -1.53 -3.24
N TYR A 24 13.74 -0.35 -3.86
CA TYR A 24 14.76 0.70 -3.70
C TYR A 24 14.88 1.15 -2.23
N LEU A 25 13.75 1.30 -1.54
CA LEU A 25 13.71 1.70 -0.13
C LEU A 25 13.95 0.54 0.84
N SER A 26 14.03 -0.70 0.36
CA SER A 26 14.08 -1.93 1.19
C SER A 26 12.92 -2.05 2.19
N ILE A 27 11.73 -1.59 1.80
CA ILE A 27 10.51 -1.62 2.61
C ILE A 27 9.45 -2.38 1.82
N PRO A 28 8.89 -3.49 2.33
CA PRO A 28 7.89 -4.25 1.59
C PRO A 28 6.61 -3.44 1.37
N LEU A 29 5.92 -3.73 0.27
CA LEU A 29 4.56 -3.22 0.07
C LEU A 29 3.64 -3.75 1.17
N GLY A 30 2.81 -2.85 1.68
CA GLY A 30 1.80 -3.16 2.66
C GLY A 30 0.71 -4.07 2.09
N GLN A 31 0.14 -4.89 2.96
CA GLN A 31 -0.92 -5.83 2.62
C GLN A 31 -2.24 -5.09 2.45
N ALA A 32 -2.72 -5.04 1.21
CA ALA A 32 -4.04 -4.51 0.89
C ALA A 32 -4.70 -5.34 -0.21
N VAL A 33 -6.03 -5.41 -0.16
CA VAL A 33 -6.85 -5.85 -1.29
C VAL A 33 -7.34 -4.60 -1.99
N VAL A 34 -7.05 -4.49 -3.28
CA VAL A 34 -7.59 -3.45 -4.16
C VAL A 34 -8.15 -4.16 -5.38
N LYS A 35 -9.48 -4.13 -5.54
CA LYS A 35 -10.20 -4.79 -6.64
C LYS A 35 -11.46 -4.01 -7.00
N THR A 36 -12.10 -4.41 -8.09
CA THR A 36 -13.39 -3.86 -8.52
C THR A 36 -14.48 -4.92 -8.33
N PHE A 37 -15.66 -4.50 -7.88
CA PHE A 37 -16.87 -5.32 -7.87
C PHE A 37 -17.46 -5.46 -9.28
N SER A 38 -18.40 -6.38 -9.45
CA SER A 38 -19.03 -6.65 -10.75
C SER A 38 -19.82 -5.47 -11.31
N ASP A 39 -20.27 -4.56 -10.46
CA ASP A 39 -20.97 -3.32 -10.80
C ASP A 39 -20.04 -2.13 -11.09
N GLY A 40 -18.72 -2.31 -10.96
CA GLY A 40 -17.72 -1.28 -11.20
C GLY A 40 -17.30 -0.50 -9.96
N GLU A 41 -17.91 -0.75 -8.79
CA GLU A 41 -17.50 -0.11 -7.54
C GLU A 41 -16.11 -0.60 -7.08
N ILE A 42 -15.33 0.29 -6.47
CA ILE A 42 -13.98 -0.03 -6.00
C ILE A 42 -14.05 -0.60 -4.58
N TYR A 43 -13.43 -1.75 -4.37
CA TYR A 43 -13.24 -2.36 -3.05
C TYR A 43 -11.79 -2.23 -2.60
N VAL A 44 -11.60 -1.69 -1.40
CA VAL A 44 -10.30 -1.57 -0.74
C VAL A 44 -10.37 -2.10 0.69
N GLU A 45 -9.41 -2.95 1.06
CA GLU A 45 -9.25 -3.45 2.43
C GLU A 45 -7.77 -3.44 2.81
N ILE A 46 -7.40 -2.73 3.87
CA ILE A 46 -6.04 -2.74 4.43
C ILE A 46 -5.93 -3.91 5.41
N LYS A 47 -4.98 -4.82 5.17
CA LYS A 47 -4.82 -6.10 5.90
C LYS A 47 -3.75 -6.07 6.98
N GLU A 48 -3.41 -4.88 7.47
CA GLU A 48 -2.44 -4.69 8.54
C GLU A 48 -2.72 -3.42 9.37
N ASN A 49 -2.15 -3.36 10.57
CA ASN A 49 -2.29 -2.18 11.42
C ASN A 49 -1.47 -1.01 10.87
N VAL A 50 -2.12 0.13 10.60
CA VAL A 50 -1.49 1.36 10.09
C VAL A 50 -1.52 2.53 11.08
N ARG A 51 -1.97 2.31 12.32
CA ARG A 51 -2.13 3.38 13.32
C ARG A 51 -0.77 3.97 13.67
N GLY A 52 -0.61 5.27 13.45
CA GLY A 52 0.63 5.99 13.74
C GLY A 52 1.77 5.70 12.77
N ALA A 53 1.49 5.03 11.64
CA ALA A 53 2.44 4.87 10.56
C ALA A 53 2.43 6.10 9.64
N ASP A 54 3.59 6.42 9.08
CA ASP A 54 3.68 7.37 7.96
C ASP A 54 3.39 6.59 6.68
N VAL A 55 2.24 6.85 6.06
CA VAL A 55 1.70 6.03 4.96
C VAL A 55 1.81 6.77 3.63
N PHE A 56 2.36 6.09 2.63
CA PHE A 56 2.44 6.54 1.25
C PHE A 56 1.63 5.60 0.36
N VAL A 57 0.77 6.17 -0.49
CA VAL A 57 0.00 5.44 -1.50
C VAL A 57 0.56 5.81 -2.86
N ILE A 58 1.12 4.80 -3.54
CA ILE A 58 1.77 4.92 -4.85
C ILE A 58 0.81 4.49 -5.95
#